data_AF-A0A8C6SBI9-F1
#
_entry.id   AF-A0A8C6SBI9-F1
#
_cell.length_a   1.000
_cell.length_b   1.000
_cell.length_c   1.000
_cell.angle_alpha   90.00
_cell.angle_beta   90.00
_cell.angle_gamma   90.00
#
_symmetry.space_group_name_H-M   'P 1'
#
loop_
_entity.id
_entity.type
_entity.pdbx_description
1 polymer ?
#
loop_
_entity_poly.entity_id
_entity_poly.type
_entity_poly.pdbx_seq_one_letter_code
_entity_poly.pdbx_strand_id
1 'polypeptide(L)'
;GAGPGAGPVEGRGSPVFVSRATEAGGRASRCEGTVEAELRGEWRRVVTYHGDWDLEAAAAVCRGLDCGSAVSTEVRGGSDRSKVWSVKTDCVKKSSVRDCLFDDSSSSLLQVICSDSVRLVGGRSLCSGSLQIQDQSLAQSWAGVCEGALDRRGAEVLCRELGCGAPLLQGALSPLGQTFHCEGNESKLMDCNRTRTGPETCPTLNLTCKEPLRLVGGASRCEGTVEAELRGEWRRVVTRYDDWDLEAAAAVCRGLDCGSAVSTEKTRGSDRSKVWRVFTDCVKKSSVRDCLFDDSSSSLLQVICSGQQGA
;
A
#
# COMPACT_ATOMS: atom_id res chain seq x y z
N GLY A 1 -19.44 27.55 -29.52
CA GLY A 1 -18.34 26.63 -29.86
C GLY A 1 -17.89 25.96 -28.59
N ALA A 2 -18.25 24.70 -28.39
CA ALA A 2 -17.73 23.88 -27.30
C ALA A 2 -16.41 23.27 -27.76
N GLY A 3 -15.33 23.50 -26.99
CA GLY A 3 -14.02 22.93 -27.28
C GLY A 3 -14.02 21.41 -27.13
N PRO A 4 -13.17 20.68 -27.88
CA PRO A 4 -13.14 19.23 -27.82
C PRO A 4 -12.64 18.78 -26.45
N GLY A 5 -13.41 17.91 -25.80
CA GLY A 5 -12.99 17.22 -24.58
C GLY A 5 -11.68 16.46 -24.84
N ALA A 6 -10.76 16.57 -23.88
CA ALA A 6 -9.48 15.88 -23.93
C ALA A 6 -9.70 14.38 -24.10
N GLY A 7 -9.35 13.85 -25.26
CA GLY A 7 -9.33 12.41 -25.52
C GLY A 7 -8.28 11.69 -24.66
N PRO A 8 -8.42 10.36 -24.49
CA PRO A 8 -7.47 9.56 -23.74
C PRO A 8 -6.07 9.68 -24.37
N VAL A 9 -5.08 9.95 -23.53
CA VAL A 9 -3.67 9.98 -23.92
C VAL A 9 -3.21 8.53 -24.09
N GLU A 10 -3.08 8.07 -25.34
CA GLU A 10 -2.60 6.73 -25.70
C GLU A 10 -1.17 6.51 -25.19
N GLY A 11 -1.04 5.75 -24.10
CA GLY A 11 0.16 5.01 -23.75
C GLY A 11 0.02 3.58 -24.28
N ARG A 12 1.00 3.09 -25.03
CA ARG A 12 1.03 1.70 -25.51
C ARG A 12 0.86 0.71 -24.34
N GLY A 13 -0.21 -0.09 -24.35
CA GLY A 13 -0.11 -1.51 -24.01
C GLY A 13 -0.64 -2.06 -22.68
N SER A 14 -1.43 -1.33 -21.88
CA SER A 14 -2.11 -1.94 -20.70
C SER A 14 -3.63 -1.89 -20.83
N PRO A 15 -4.36 -3.02 -20.73
CA PRO A 15 -5.83 -3.07 -20.79
C PRO A 15 -6.50 -2.61 -19.49
N VAL A 16 -5.73 -1.99 -18.60
CA VAL A 16 -6.11 -1.50 -17.29
C VAL A 16 -5.58 -0.09 -17.22
N PHE A 17 -6.42 0.82 -16.76
CA PHE A 17 -6.10 2.23 -16.63
C PHE A 17 -6.70 2.77 -15.33
N VAL A 18 -6.20 3.92 -14.88
CA VAL A 18 -6.73 4.61 -13.71
C VAL A 18 -7.18 6.00 -14.14
N SER A 19 -8.48 6.26 -14.07
CA SER A 19 -9.06 7.53 -14.50
C SER A 19 -8.69 8.65 -13.54
N ARG A 20 -8.22 9.77 -14.11
CA ARG A 20 -7.66 10.92 -13.40
C ARG A 20 -8.63 11.45 -12.34
N ALA A 21 -8.19 11.50 -11.08
CA ALA A 21 -8.78 12.39 -10.11
C ALA A 21 -8.39 13.83 -10.48
N THR A 22 -9.33 14.64 -10.97
CA THR A 22 -9.10 16.08 -11.12
C THR A 22 -9.27 16.74 -9.77
N GLU A 23 -8.18 16.87 -9.01
CA GLU A 23 -8.14 17.87 -7.94
C GLU A 23 -8.01 19.27 -8.54
N ALA A 24 -8.75 20.24 -7.99
CA ALA A 24 -8.70 21.63 -8.39
C ALA A 24 -7.29 22.21 -8.11
N GLY A 25 -6.47 22.35 -9.15
CA GLY A 25 -5.15 23.01 -9.09
C GLY A 25 -3.93 22.08 -9.04
N GLY A 26 -4.11 20.76 -9.03
CA GLY A 26 -3.03 19.77 -9.06
C GLY A 26 -2.71 19.25 -10.48
N ARG A 27 -1.47 18.84 -10.72
CA ARG A 27 -1.08 18.12 -11.96
C ARG A 27 -1.64 16.69 -11.87
N ALA A 28 -2.63 16.36 -12.69
CA ALA A 28 -3.25 15.03 -12.70
C ALA A 28 -2.24 13.91 -13.03
N SER A 29 -2.04 12.97 -12.10
CA SER A 29 -1.20 11.77 -12.31
C SER A 29 -2.00 10.65 -12.95
N ARG A 30 -1.35 9.84 -13.79
CA ARG A 30 -1.89 8.58 -14.35
C ARG A 30 -1.85 7.42 -13.36
N CYS A 31 -1.18 7.61 -12.23
CA CYS A 31 -0.93 6.61 -11.20
C CYS A 31 -1.88 6.75 -10.00
N GLU A 32 -2.96 7.53 -10.16
CA GLU A 32 -3.93 7.82 -9.12
C GLU A 32 -5.34 8.01 -9.70
N GLY A 33 -6.34 7.40 -9.05
CA GLY A 33 -7.75 7.60 -9.35
C GLY A 33 -8.57 6.32 -9.41
N THR A 34 -9.64 6.31 -10.23
CA THR A 34 -10.59 5.17 -10.29
C THR A 34 -10.11 4.11 -11.27
N VAL A 35 -10.12 2.85 -10.88
CA VAL A 35 -9.66 1.75 -11.74
C VAL A 35 -10.69 1.45 -12.83
N GLU A 36 -10.24 1.42 -14.07
CA GLU A 36 -11.02 1.08 -15.26
C GLU A 36 -10.26 0.03 -16.07
N ALA A 37 -10.99 -0.86 -16.74
CA ALA A 37 -10.40 -1.88 -17.58
C ALA A 37 -11.18 -2.04 -18.88
N GLU A 38 -10.44 -2.42 -19.92
CA GLU A 38 -11.00 -2.72 -21.23
C GLU A 38 -11.13 -4.23 -21.41
N LEU A 39 -12.34 -4.67 -21.73
CA LEU A 39 -12.59 -6.04 -22.14
C LEU A 39 -13.45 -6.03 -23.39
N ARG A 40 -12.92 -6.61 -24.48
CA ARG A 40 -13.62 -6.74 -25.78
C ARG A 40 -14.07 -5.39 -26.38
N GLY A 41 -13.24 -4.35 -26.28
CA GLY A 41 -13.52 -3.03 -26.86
C GLY A 41 -14.40 -2.13 -25.98
N GLU A 42 -14.74 -2.57 -24.77
CA GLU A 42 -15.58 -1.80 -23.85
C GLU A 42 -14.82 -1.46 -22.57
N TRP A 43 -14.71 -0.16 -22.29
CA TRP A 43 -14.16 0.38 -21.05
C TRP A 43 -15.26 0.48 -19.99
N ARG A 44 -15.01 -0.10 -18.81
CA ARG A 44 -15.88 0.07 -17.65
C ARG A 44 -15.06 0.20 -16.37
N ARG A 45 -15.68 0.74 -15.34
CA ARG A 45 -15.12 0.80 -13.98
C ARG A 45 -14.93 -0.62 -13.45
N VAL A 46 -13.82 -0.83 -12.76
CA VAL A 46 -13.53 -2.07 -12.04
C VAL A 46 -13.98 -1.91 -10.59
N VAL A 47 -14.63 -2.93 -10.06
CA VAL A 47 -15.03 -3.02 -8.64
C VAL A 47 -14.66 -4.40 -8.09
N THR A 48 -14.57 -4.51 -6.77
CA THR A 48 -14.36 -5.79 -6.10
C THR A 48 -15.68 -6.45 -5.71
N TYR A 49 -15.71 -7.78 -5.76
CA TYR A 49 -16.81 -8.57 -5.23
C TYR A 49 -16.85 -8.48 -3.68
N HIS A 50 -18.01 -8.13 -3.10
CA HIS A 50 -18.24 -7.93 -1.65
C HIS A 50 -17.43 -6.84 -0.93
N GLY A 51 -16.68 -6.00 -1.66
CA GLY A 51 -15.90 -4.92 -1.03
C GLY A 51 -14.57 -5.37 -0.43
N ASP A 52 -14.20 -6.63 -0.63
CA ASP A 52 -13.00 -7.22 -0.06
C ASP A 52 -11.77 -6.83 -0.90
N TRP A 53 -11.27 -5.60 -0.82
CA TRP A 53 -10.13 -5.12 -1.62
C TRP A 53 -9.03 -4.50 -0.76
N ASP A 54 -7.88 -5.17 -0.71
CA ASP A 54 -6.74 -4.78 0.09
C ASP A 54 -5.59 -4.17 -0.74
N LEU A 55 -4.55 -3.73 -0.05
CA LEU A 55 -3.40 -3.05 -0.63
C LEU A 55 -2.54 -3.98 -1.52
N GLU A 56 -2.50 -5.29 -1.24
CA GLU A 56 -1.82 -6.24 -2.12
C GLU A 56 -2.48 -6.35 -3.50
N ALA A 57 -3.80 -6.35 -3.55
CA ALA A 57 -4.52 -6.30 -4.82
C ALA A 57 -4.30 -4.97 -5.56
N ALA A 58 -4.29 -3.85 -4.83
CA ALA A 58 -3.90 -2.55 -5.39
C ALA A 58 -2.47 -2.55 -5.94
N ALA A 59 -1.53 -3.25 -5.28
CA ALA A 59 -0.15 -3.38 -5.76
C ALA A 59 -0.05 -4.13 -7.09
N ALA A 60 -0.94 -5.09 -7.36
CA ALA A 60 -1.01 -5.74 -8.67
C ALA A 60 -1.47 -4.77 -9.77
N VAL A 61 -2.41 -3.87 -9.46
CA VAL A 61 -2.83 -2.78 -10.36
C VAL A 61 -1.67 -1.83 -10.64
N CYS A 62 -1.02 -1.31 -9.59
CA CYS A 62 0.12 -0.38 -9.72
C CYS A 62 1.28 -0.99 -10.53
N ARG A 63 1.53 -2.29 -10.37
CA ARG A 63 2.53 -3.03 -11.14
C ARG A 63 2.15 -3.14 -12.62
N GLY A 64 0.89 -3.45 -12.93
CA GLY A 64 0.40 -3.53 -14.31
C GLY A 64 0.37 -2.18 -15.04
N LEU A 65 0.31 -1.08 -14.29
CA LEU A 65 0.42 0.29 -14.80
C LEU A 65 1.86 0.78 -14.89
N ASP A 66 2.83 0.06 -14.33
CA ASP A 66 4.20 0.56 -14.15
C ASP A 66 4.23 1.92 -13.41
N CYS A 67 3.57 1.95 -12.25
CA CYS A 67 3.35 3.14 -11.43
C CYS A 67 3.95 3.01 -10.01
N GLY A 68 4.97 2.18 -9.85
CA GLY A 68 5.63 1.94 -8.56
C GLY A 68 4.82 1.11 -7.58
N SER A 69 5.00 1.38 -6.29
CA SER A 69 4.30 0.71 -5.18
C SER A 69 2.90 1.29 -4.93
N ALA A 70 1.97 0.45 -4.47
CA ALA A 70 0.68 0.91 -3.97
C ALA A 70 0.82 1.62 -2.62
N VAL A 71 0.24 2.82 -2.52
CA VAL A 71 0.31 3.70 -1.35
C VAL A 71 -1.00 3.64 -0.56
N SER A 72 -2.12 3.69 -1.26
CA SER A 72 -3.44 3.58 -0.65
C SER A 72 -4.48 3.06 -1.63
N THR A 73 -5.56 2.49 -1.09
CA THR A 73 -6.73 2.11 -1.86
C THR A 73 -8.00 2.37 -1.06
N GLU A 74 -9.10 2.58 -1.76
CA GLU A 74 -10.39 2.86 -1.17
C GLU A 74 -11.52 2.35 -2.05
N VAL A 75 -12.53 1.72 -1.43
CA VAL A 75 -13.80 1.41 -2.08
C VAL A 75 -14.85 2.40 -1.58
N ARG A 76 -15.32 3.29 -2.46
CA ARG A 76 -16.38 4.26 -2.16
C ARG A 76 -17.71 3.78 -2.68
N GLY A 77 -18.79 4.08 -1.94
CA GLY A 77 -20.13 3.99 -2.49
C GLY A 77 -20.40 5.17 -3.42
N GLY A 78 -20.74 4.89 -4.68
CA GLY A 78 -21.25 5.90 -5.60
C GLY A 78 -22.77 5.93 -5.65
N SER A 79 -23.30 6.95 -6.30
CA SER A 79 -24.73 7.22 -6.40
C SER A 79 -25.42 6.53 -7.58
N ASP A 80 -24.66 6.20 -8.64
CA ASP A 80 -25.22 5.68 -9.89
C ASP A 80 -24.80 4.23 -10.13
N ARG A 81 -25.79 3.33 -10.15
CA ARG A 81 -25.57 1.90 -10.39
C ARG A 81 -25.52 1.67 -11.89
N SER A 82 -24.33 1.34 -12.39
CA SER A 82 -24.14 1.05 -13.82
C SER A 82 -23.50 -0.31 -14.03
N LYS A 83 -23.35 -0.72 -15.30
CA LYS A 83 -22.52 -1.85 -15.66
C LYS A 83 -21.07 -1.57 -15.27
N VAL A 84 -20.43 -2.58 -14.69
CA VAL A 84 -19.04 -2.53 -14.21
C VAL A 84 -18.36 -3.86 -14.53
N TRP A 85 -17.04 -3.87 -14.42
CA TRP A 85 -16.28 -5.11 -14.32
C TRP A 85 -16.07 -5.43 -12.84
N SER A 86 -16.56 -6.58 -12.40
CA SER A 86 -16.28 -7.07 -11.05
C SER A 86 -15.08 -8.01 -11.09
N VAL A 87 -14.26 -7.99 -10.04
CA VAL A 87 -13.07 -8.84 -9.91
C VAL A 87 -13.05 -9.55 -8.56
N LYS A 88 -12.42 -10.73 -8.55
CA LYS A 88 -12.04 -11.41 -7.31
C LYS A 88 -10.63 -10.98 -6.92
N THR A 89 -10.48 -10.46 -5.72
CA THR A 89 -9.21 -9.96 -5.17
C THR A 89 -8.10 -11.00 -5.21
N ASP A 90 -8.39 -12.25 -4.80
CA ASP A 90 -7.42 -13.35 -4.86
C ASP A 90 -6.93 -13.68 -6.28
N CYS A 91 -7.76 -13.43 -7.30
CA CYS A 91 -7.36 -13.61 -8.69
C CYS A 91 -6.39 -12.50 -9.11
N VAL A 92 -6.71 -11.24 -8.77
CA VAL A 92 -5.89 -10.07 -9.11
C VAL A 92 -4.51 -10.12 -8.44
N LYS A 93 -4.41 -10.68 -7.23
CA LYS A 93 -3.10 -10.89 -6.58
C LYS A 93 -2.20 -11.87 -7.33
N LYS A 94 -2.77 -12.79 -8.12
CA LYS A 94 -2.07 -13.87 -8.81
C LYS A 94 -1.93 -13.65 -10.32
N SER A 95 -2.73 -12.77 -10.92
CA SER A 95 -2.77 -12.53 -12.36
C SER A 95 -2.96 -11.05 -12.68
N SER A 96 -3.08 -10.72 -13.96
CA SER A 96 -3.50 -9.39 -14.39
C SER A 96 -4.98 -9.15 -14.08
N VAL A 97 -5.37 -7.90 -13.82
CA VAL A 97 -6.76 -7.51 -13.58
C VAL A 97 -7.68 -7.99 -14.70
N ARG A 98 -7.22 -7.94 -15.95
CA ARG A 98 -7.98 -8.31 -17.15
C ARG A 98 -8.46 -9.76 -17.12
N ASP A 99 -7.65 -10.68 -16.61
CA ASP A 99 -7.98 -12.11 -16.59
C ASP A 99 -9.02 -12.46 -15.50
N CYS A 100 -9.27 -11.52 -14.59
CA CYS A 100 -10.15 -11.69 -13.44
C CYS A 100 -11.51 -11.01 -13.60
N LEU A 101 -11.76 -10.36 -14.75
CA LEU A 101 -12.97 -9.58 -15.00
C LEU A 101 -14.18 -10.47 -15.28
N PHE A 102 -15.31 -10.13 -14.66
CA PHE A 102 -16.62 -10.65 -15.01
C PHE A 102 -17.67 -9.53 -14.98
N ASP A 103 -18.78 -9.75 -15.68
CA ASP A 103 -19.86 -8.77 -15.80
C ASP A 103 -20.62 -8.64 -14.47
N ASP A 104 -20.88 -7.41 -14.04
CA ASP A 104 -21.66 -7.11 -12.84
C ASP A 104 -22.30 -5.71 -12.97
N SER A 105 -23.08 -5.33 -11.96
CA SER A 105 -23.61 -3.99 -11.81
C SER A 105 -23.39 -3.49 -10.39
N SER A 106 -22.81 -2.31 -10.25
CA SER A 106 -22.50 -1.71 -8.97
C SER A 106 -22.49 -0.19 -9.09
N SER A 107 -22.74 0.49 -7.97
CA SER A 107 -22.49 1.92 -7.85
C SER A 107 -21.15 2.24 -7.20
N SER A 108 -20.42 1.24 -6.72
CA SER A 108 -19.14 1.45 -6.05
C SER A 108 -18.06 1.96 -7.00
N LEU A 109 -17.10 2.68 -6.43
CA LEU A 109 -15.90 3.17 -7.08
C LEU A 109 -14.68 2.59 -6.37
N LEU A 110 -13.79 1.97 -7.12
CA LEU A 110 -12.51 1.49 -6.60
C LEU A 110 -11.42 2.49 -6.95
N GLN A 111 -10.84 3.12 -5.93
CA GLN A 111 -9.75 4.07 -6.07
C GLN A 111 -8.42 3.43 -5.65
N VAL A 112 -7.37 3.71 -6.43
CA VAL A 112 -6.00 3.27 -6.17
C VAL A 112 -5.07 4.46 -6.33
N ILE A 113 -4.14 4.60 -5.39
CA ILE A 113 -3.04 5.56 -5.44
C ILE A 113 -1.74 4.79 -5.41
N CYS A 114 -0.91 5.00 -6.42
CA CYS A 114 0.44 4.47 -6.52
C CYS A 114 1.47 5.58 -6.32
N SER A 115 2.71 5.20 -6.06
CA SER A 115 3.81 6.13 -5.77
C SER A 115 4.46 6.77 -7.01
N ASP A 116 4.08 6.34 -8.22
CA ASP A 116 4.55 6.86 -9.52
C ASP A 116 6.01 6.49 -9.82
N SER A 117 6.96 6.94 -8.98
CA SER A 117 8.40 6.90 -9.31
C SER A 117 9.27 6.05 -8.37
N VAL A 118 8.71 5.48 -7.31
CA VAL A 118 9.47 4.65 -6.33
C VAL A 118 8.81 3.30 -6.10
N ARG A 119 9.59 2.28 -5.77
CA ARG A 119 9.06 0.99 -5.30
C ARG A 119 10.07 0.22 -4.45
N LEU A 120 9.55 -0.60 -3.55
CA LEU A 120 10.31 -1.61 -2.82
C LEU A 120 10.00 -2.99 -3.40
N VAL A 121 11.03 -3.77 -3.74
CA VAL A 121 10.89 -5.10 -4.36
C VAL A 121 11.59 -6.18 -3.55
N GLY A 122 11.06 -7.41 -3.61
CA GLY A 122 11.69 -8.58 -2.98
C GLY A 122 11.60 -8.65 -1.45
N GLY A 123 10.90 -7.72 -0.80
CA GLY A 123 10.59 -7.82 0.62
C GLY A 123 9.33 -8.65 0.92
N ARG A 124 9.02 -8.78 2.21
CA ARG A 124 7.87 -9.57 2.71
C ARG A 124 6.55 -8.78 2.74
N SER A 125 6.62 -7.48 2.47
CA SER A 125 5.51 -6.52 2.57
C SER A 125 5.73 -5.37 1.59
N LEU A 126 4.71 -4.54 1.35
CA LEU A 126 4.86 -3.33 0.55
C LEU A 126 5.75 -2.26 1.22
N CYS A 127 6.04 -2.41 2.51
CA CYS A 127 6.89 -1.54 3.31
C CYS A 127 8.33 -2.09 3.51
N SER A 128 8.75 -3.14 2.79
CA SER A 128 10.11 -3.66 2.87
C SER A 128 10.63 -4.14 1.52
N GLY A 129 11.95 -4.04 1.32
CA GLY A 129 12.63 -4.60 0.14
C GLY A 129 13.74 -3.71 -0.41
N SER A 130 14.22 -4.06 -1.60
CA SER A 130 15.22 -3.29 -2.32
C SER A 130 14.59 -2.07 -3.00
N LEU A 131 15.17 -0.88 -2.81
CA LEU A 131 14.67 0.35 -3.41
C LEU A 131 14.99 0.44 -4.90
N GLN A 132 13.96 0.67 -5.69
CA GLN A 132 14.07 1.03 -7.10
C GLN A 132 13.34 2.33 -7.39
N ILE A 133 13.92 3.13 -8.28
CA ILE A 133 13.36 4.40 -8.73
C ILE A 133 13.22 4.40 -10.24
N GLN A 134 12.23 5.14 -10.74
CA GLN A 134 12.05 5.40 -12.16
C GLN A 134 12.25 6.90 -12.40
N ASP A 135 13.24 7.23 -13.22
CA ASP A 135 13.44 8.60 -13.69
C ASP A 135 12.72 8.75 -15.04
N GLN A 136 11.77 9.68 -15.13
CA GLN A 136 11.00 9.93 -16.35
C GLN A 136 11.89 10.38 -17.54
N SER A 137 13.14 10.80 -17.27
CA SER A 137 14.11 11.21 -18.30
C SER A 137 14.99 10.07 -18.85
N LEU A 138 15.05 8.92 -18.16
CA LEU A 138 15.80 7.75 -18.58
C LEU A 138 14.83 6.67 -19.04
N ALA A 139 15.05 6.10 -20.23
CA ALA A 139 14.16 5.17 -20.93
C ALA A 139 13.38 4.24 -19.98
N GLN A 140 12.15 4.62 -19.63
CA GLN A 140 11.10 3.94 -18.84
C GLN A 140 11.55 2.68 -18.05
N SER A 141 12.63 2.77 -17.27
CA SER A 141 13.25 1.62 -16.61
C SER A 141 13.50 1.91 -15.14
N TRP A 142 13.34 0.87 -14.33
CA TRP A 142 13.53 0.92 -12.90
C TRP A 142 14.99 0.67 -12.56
N ALA A 143 15.63 1.66 -11.95
CA ALA A 143 17.02 1.58 -11.51
C ALA A 143 17.09 1.27 -10.00
N GLY A 144 17.97 0.35 -9.62
CA GLY A 144 18.29 0.11 -8.21
C GLY A 144 19.06 1.31 -7.63
N VAL A 145 18.78 1.63 -6.37
CA VAL A 145 19.49 2.69 -5.63
C VAL A 145 20.57 2.07 -4.76
N CYS A 146 21.78 2.63 -4.74
CA CYS A 146 22.90 2.12 -3.96
C CYS A 146 22.67 2.18 -2.45
N GLU A 147 23.25 1.24 -1.70
CA GLU A 147 23.44 1.38 -0.26
C GLU A 147 24.21 2.67 0.07
N GLY A 148 23.81 3.36 1.14
CA GLY A 148 24.37 4.67 1.51
C GLY A 148 23.84 5.87 0.71
N ALA A 149 23.01 5.64 -0.32
CA ALA A 149 22.45 6.72 -1.14
C ALA A 149 21.40 7.58 -0.41
N LEU A 150 20.76 7.04 0.63
CA LEU A 150 19.79 7.71 1.48
C LEU A 150 20.32 7.87 2.90
N ASP A 151 20.13 9.06 3.45
CA ASP A 151 20.28 9.31 4.87
C ASP A 151 18.96 9.03 5.63
N ARG A 152 18.94 9.28 6.94
CA ARG A 152 17.73 9.10 7.75
C ARG A 152 16.56 9.92 7.22
N ARG A 153 16.79 11.15 6.78
CA ARG A 153 15.73 12.05 6.29
C ARG A 153 15.16 11.56 4.96
N GLY A 154 16.01 11.11 4.04
CA GLY A 154 15.58 10.50 2.79
C GLY A 154 14.80 9.20 3.01
N ALA A 155 15.20 8.39 3.98
CA ALA A 155 14.43 7.20 4.37
C ALA A 155 13.07 7.56 4.99
N GLU A 156 12.99 8.64 5.78
CA GLU A 156 11.73 9.16 6.33
C GLU A 156 10.79 9.66 5.22
N VAL A 157 11.31 10.40 4.24
CA VAL A 157 10.55 10.85 3.06
C VAL A 157 10.01 9.66 2.28
N LEU A 158 10.85 8.67 1.97
CA LEU A 158 10.45 7.48 1.21
C LEU A 158 9.39 6.65 1.94
N CYS A 159 9.58 6.36 3.23
CA CYS A 159 8.60 5.59 3.98
C CYS A 159 7.25 6.32 4.08
N ARG A 160 7.27 7.66 4.24
CA ARG A 160 6.07 8.49 4.23
C ARG A 160 5.39 8.51 2.86
N GLU A 161 6.14 8.66 1.78
CA GLU A 161 5.63 8.61 0.39
C GLU A 161 4.92 7.28 0.11
N LEU A 162 5.46 6.17 0.62
CA LEU A 162 4.87 4.85 0.50
C LEU A 162 3.67 4.62 1.42
N GLY A 163 3.32 5.57 2.29
CA GLY A 163 2.26 5.44 3.30
C GLY A 163 2.58 4.43 4.41
N CYS A 164 3.87 4.16 4.61
CA CYS A 164 4.39 3.35 5.71
C CYS A 164 4.72 4.23 6.92
N GLY A 165 5.13 3.62 8.04
CA GLY A 165 5.58 4.33 9.23
C GLY A 165 7.04 4.82 9.13
N ALA A 166 7.70 5.01 10.27
CA ALA A 166 9.10 5.45 10.31
C ALA A 166 10.08 4.39 9.76
N PRO A 167 11.22 4.77 9.17
CA PRO A 167 12.22 3.81 8.70
C PRO A 167 12.86 3.04 9.86
N LEU A 168 13.03 1.72 9.66
CA LEU A 168 13.84 0.85 10.51
C LEU A 168 15.25 0.77 9.92
N LEU A 169 16.13 1.65 10.37
CA LEU A 169 17.50 1.72 9.87
C LEU A 169 18.36 0.62 10.52
N GLN A 170 18.36 -0.58 9.94
CA GLN A 170 19.39 -1.58 10.22
C GLN A 170 20.54 -1.39 9.23
N GLY A 171 21.59 -0.69 9.69
CA GLY A 171 22.91 -0.63 9.05
C GLY A 171 22.96 -0.19 7.58
N ALA A 172 23.04 1.11 7.30
CA ALA A 172 23.71 1.66 6.10
C ALA A 172 23.72 3.21 6.10
N LEU A 173 24.02 3.85 7.23
CA LEU A 173 24.37 5.27 7.22
C LEU A 173 25.85 5.41 6.86
N SER A 174 26.17 5.20 5.58
CA SER A 174 27.48 5.53 5.05
C SER A 174 27.47 6.98 4.55
N PRO A 175 28.29 7.88 5.10
CA PRO A 175 28.37 9.27 4.64
C PRO A 175 29.07 9.44 3.27
N LEU A 176 29.54 8.35 2.67
CA LEU A 176 30.23 8.35 1.37
C LEU A 176 29.26 7.86 0.29
N GLY A 177 28.92 8.73 -0.66
CA GLY A 177 28.08 8.37 -1.82
C GLY A 177 26.59 8.71 -1.69
N GLN A 178 26.21 9.69 -0.85
CA GLN A 178 24.83 10.19 -0.79
C GLN A 178 24.38 10.71 -2.16
N THR A 179 23.32 10.09 -2.68
CA THR A 179 22.70 10.45 -3.96
C THR A 179 21.54 11.41 -3.73
N PHE A 180 20.82 11.26 -2.61
CA PHE A 180 19.64 12.05 -2.26
C PHE A 180 19.91 12.89 -1.02
N HIS A 181 19.74 14.20 -1.15
CA HIS A 181 19.91 15.17 -0.09
C HIS A 181 18.53 15.75 0.23
N CYS A 182 17.82 15.08 1.14
CA CYS A 182 16.48 15.48 1.56
C CYS A 182 16.54 16.36 2.81
N GLU A 183 15.71 17.39 2.87
CA GLU A 183 15.47 18.19 4.06
C GLU A 183 14.63 17.44 5.10
N GLY A 184 13.74 16.54 4.63
CA GLY A 184 12.80 15.73 5.41
C GLY A 184 11.34 16.18 5.30
N ASN A 185 11.08 17.32 4.64
CA ASN A 185 9.74 17.89 4.45
C ASN A 185 9.12 17.54 3.08
N GLU A 186 9.89 16.91 2.20
CA GLU A 186 9.48 16.55 0.86
C GLU A 186 8.37 15.49 0.87
N SER A 187 7.38 15.64 0.01
CA SER A 187 6.30 14.66 -0.12
C SER A 187 6.71 13.43 -0.94
N LYS A 188 7.67 13.60 -1.86
CA LYS A 188 8.22 12.54 -2.69
C LYS A 188 9.74 12.54 -2.66
N LEU A 189 10.35 11.37 -2.76
CA LEU A 189 11.80 11.22 -2.79
C LEU A 189 12.44 11.90 -4.01
N MET A 190 11.70 11.96 -5.11
CA MET A 190 12.14 12.60 -6.36
C MET A 190 12.16 14.13 -6.28
N ASP A 191 11.55 14.73 -5.24
CA ASP A 191 11.58 16.17 -4.99
C ASP A 191 12.84 16.59 -4.21
N CYS A 192 13.58 15.65 -3.63
CA CYS A 192 14.85 15.92 -2.96
C CYS A 192 15.94 16.34 -3.94
N ASN A 193 16.95 17.07 -3.47
CA ASN A 193 18.10 17.41 -4.30
C ASN A 193 18.96 16.16 -4.57
N ARG A 194 19.34 15.92 -5.83
CA ARG A 194 20.01 14.69 -6.27
C ARG A 194 21.37 14.96 -6.90
N THR A 195 22.39 14.25 -6.43
CA THR A 195 23.69 14.17 -7.07
C THR A 195 23.68 13.03 -8.09
N ARG A 196 23.92 13.34 -9.37
CA ARG A 196 23.86 12.33 -10.46
C ARG A 196 25.16 11.53 -10.63
N THR A 197 26.16 11.79 -9.80
CA THR A 197 27.45 11.11 -9.77
C THR A 197 27.42 10.01 -8.73
N GLY A 198 27.08 8.79 -9.16
CA GLY A 198 27.19 7.57 -8.37
C GLY A 198 28.03 6.51 -9.10
N PRO A 199 28.60 5.53 -8.39
CA PRO A 199 29.28 4.40 -9.02
C PRO A 199 28.31 3.62 -9.92
N GLU A 200 28.77 3.18 -11.09
CA GLU A 200 27.94 2.43 -12.06
C GLU A 200 27.47 1.07 -11.52
N THR A 201 28.16 0.52 -10.50
CA THR A 201 27.81 -0.74 -9.84
C THR A 201 27.97 -0.61 -8.33
N CYS A 202 26.91 -0.96 -7.60
CA CYS A 202 26.84 -0.90 -6.15
C CYS A 202 25.82 -1.92 -5.62
N PRO A 203 25.93 -2.37 -4.36
CA PRO A 203 24.85 -3.11 -3.70
C PRO A 203 23.57 -2.26 -3.62
N THR A 204 22.41 -2.86 -3.90
CA THR A 204 21.12 -2.16 -3.82
C THR A 204 20.70 -1.95 -2.37
N LEU A 205 20.26 -0.74 -2.04
CA LEU A 205 19.73 -0.37 -0.74
C LEU A 205 18.47 -1.19 -0.42
N ASN A 206 18.56 -1.96 0.66
CA ASN A 206 17.40 -2.59 1.29
C ASN A 206 16.87 -1.71 2.42
N LEU A 207 15.60 -1.37 2.36
CA LEU A 207 14.92 -0.57 3.37
C LEU A 207 13.73 -1.35 3.93
N THR A 208 13.54 -1.25 5.24
CA THR A 208 12.32 -1.68 5.92
C THR A 208 11.72 -0.49 6.63
N CYS A 209 10.47 -0.18 6.36
CA CYS A 209 9.69 0.81 7.08
C CYS A 209 8.86 0.10 8.15
N LYS A 210 8.69 0.75 9.30
CA LYS A 210 7.81 0.27 10.37
C LYS A 210 6.37 0.26 9.87
N GLU A 211 5.60 -0.73 10.29
CA GLU A 211 4.16 -0.74 10.04
C GLU A 211 3.48 0.35 10.90
N PRO A 212 2.49 1.08 10.34
CA PRO A 212 1.69 2.02 11.12
C PRO A 212 0.65 1.26 11.95
N LEU A 213 1.14 0.50 12.92
CA LEU A 213 0.41 -0.42 13.78
C LEU A 213 0.64 -0.05 15.25
N ARG A 214 -0.38 -0.24 16.10
CA ARG A 214 -0.27 -0.07 17.56
C ARG A 214 -1.22 -0.99 18.31
N LEU A 215 -0.91 -1.22 19.59
CA LEU A 215 -1.81 -1.88 20.55
C LEU A 215 -2.29 -0.85 21.57
N VAL A 216 -3.61 -0.80 21.79
CA VAL A 216 -4.27 0.21 22.65
C VAL A 216 -5.01 -0.45 23.79
N GLY A 217 -4.91 0.14 24.99
CA GLY A 217 -5.68 -0.27 26.16
C GLY A 217 -5.17 -1.52 26.90
N GLY A 218 -3.95 -1.98 26.60
CA GLY A 218 -3.26 -3.01 27.39
C GLY A 218 -2.25 -2.40 28.38
N ALA A 219 -1.60 -3.27 29.16
CA ALA A 219 -0.65 -2.86 30.20
C ALA A 219 0.69 -2.32 29.65
N SER A 220 0.99 -2.51 28.36
CA SER A 220 2.22 -2.04 27.71
C SER A 220 2.00 -1.72 26.24
N ARG A 221 3.01 -1.16 25.55
CA ARG A 221 3.00 -0.96 24.09
C ARG A 221 2.90 -2.26 23.27
N CYS A 222 3.12 -3.40 23.91
CA CYS A 222 3.13 -4.74 23.33
C CYS A 222 1.89 -5.56 23.73
N GLU A 223 0.85 -4.89 24.23
CA GLU A 223 -0.39 -5.51 24.69
C GLU A 223 -1.59 -4.61 24.38
N GLY A 224 -2.69 -5.18 23.90
CA GLY A 224 -3.97 -4.48 23.79
C GLY A 224 -4.72 -4.75 22.49
N THR A 225 -5.66 -3.86 22.17
CA THR A 225 -6.48 -3.91 20.95
C THR A 225 -5.66 -3.48 19.75
N VAL A 226 -5.68 -4.27 18.68
CA VAL A 226 -4.97 -3.98 17.43
C VAL A 226 -5.62 -2.82 16.70
N GLU A 227 -4.85 -1.76 16.46
CA GLU A 227 -5.22 -0.64 15.60
C GLU A 227 -4.15 -0.39 14.55
N ALA A 228 -4.58 -0.04 13.35
CA ALA A 228 -3.69 0.33 12.24
C ALA A 228 -4.11 1.68 11.64
N GLU A 229 -3.13 2.39 11.09
CA GLU A 229 -3.36 3.61 10.32
C GLU A 229 -3.36 3.32 8.84
N LEU A 230 -4.40 3.78 8.15
CA LEU A 230 -4.44 3.82 6.70
C LEU A 230 -5.16 5.10 6.29
N ARG A 231 -4.59 5.86 5.34
CA ARG A 231 -5.12 7.16 4.90
C ARG A 231 -5.27 8.18 6.06
N GLY A 232 -4.30 8.22 6.97
CA GLY A 232 -4.30 9.18 8.10
C GLY A 232 -5.31 8.85 9.21
N GLU A 233 -6.01 7.72 9.12
CA GLU A 233 -7.02 7.33 10.10
C GLU A 233 -6.61 6.05 10.85
N TRP A 234 -6.51 6.17 12.16
CA TRP A 234 -6.38 5.02 13.06
C TRP A 234 -7.74 4.36 13.26
N ARG A 235 -7.85 3.07 12.96
CA ARG A 235 -9.06 2.28 13.24
C ARG A 235 -8.67 0.91 13.80
N ARG A 236 -9.61 0.30 14.52
CA ARG A 236 -9.49 -1.08 15.02
C ARG A 236 -9.34 -2.06 13.87
N VAL A 237 -8.46 -3.05 14.02
CA VAL A 237 -8.31 -4.16 13.08
C VAL A 237 -9.18 -5.32 13.54
N VAL A 238 -9.93 -5.92 12.62
CA VAL A 238 -10.82 -7.06 12.90
C VAL A 238 -10.75 -8.09 11.79
N THR A 239 -11.09 -9.35 12.11
CA THR A 239 -11.46 -10.36 11.12
C THR A 239 -12.98 -10.58 11.15
N ARG A 240 -13.54 -11.03 10.02
CA ARG A 240 -14.96 -11.39 9.90
C ARG A 240 -15.25 -12.70 10.63
N TYR A 241 -14.45 -13.72 10.38
CA TYR A 241 -14.66 -15.07 10.89
C TYR A 241 -13.85 -15.30 12.16
N ASP A 242 -14.05 -16.44 12.81
CA ASP A 242 -13.28 -16.82 14.01
C ASP A 242 -12.01 -17.58 13.58
N ASP A 243 -11.40 -17.13 12.48
CA ASP A 243 -10.22 -17.68 11.85
C ASP A 243 -8.91 -17.04 12.35
N TRP A 244 -9.01 -15.99 13.17
CA TRP A 244 -7.84 -15.35 13.77
C TRP A 244 -7.16 -16.26 14.79
N ASP A 245 -5.85 -16.41 14.65
CA ASP A 245 -5.04 -17.31 15.48
C ASP A 245 -3.71 -16.67 15.92
N LEU A 246 -2.92 -17.45 16.68
CA LEU A 246 -1.61 -17.01 17.18
C LEU A 246 -0.60 -16.72 16.08
N GLU A 247 -0.71 -17.34 14.91
CA GLU A 247 0.18 -17.09 13.79
C GLU A 247 -0.08 -15.69 13.19
N ALA A 248 -1.34 -15.31 13.04
CA ALA A 248 -1.71 -13.95 12.64
C ALA A 248 -1.34 -12.91 13.71
N ALA A 249 -1.52 -13.23 14.99
CA ALA A 249 -1.06 -12.38 16.09
C ALA A 249 0.46 -12.21 16.10
N ALA A 250 1.23 -13.24 15.69
CA ALA A 250 2.68 -13.14 15.59
C ALA A 250 3.12 -12.16 14.49
N ALA A 251 2.33 -11.97 13.43
CA ALA A 251 2.60 -10.92 12.43
C ALA A 251 2.43 -9.51 13.04
N VAL A 252 1.39 -9.30 13.86
CA VAL A 252 1.20 -8.04 14.62
C VAL A 252 2.38 -7.78 15.55
N CYS A 253 2.79 -8.77 16.36
CA CYS A 253 3.90 -8.62 17.29
C CYS A 253 5.24 -8.34 16.59
N ARG A 254 5.46 -8.96 15.43
CA ARG A 254 6.64 -8.71 14.59
C ARG A 254 6.62 -7.29 14.01
N GLY A 255 5.50 -6.84 13.45
CA GLY A 255 5.36 -5.49 12.89
C GLY A 255 5.54 -4.36 13.94
N LEU A 256 5.27 -4.66 15.21
CA LEU A 256 5.47 -3.76 16.34
C LEU A 256 6.86 -3.80 16.97
N ASP A 257 7.70 -4.77 16.58
CA ASP A 257 8.95 -5.09 17.27
C ASP A 257 8.73 -5.36 18.78
N CYS A 258 7.85 -6.32 19.05
CA CYS A 258 7.43 -6.78 20.37
C CYS A 258 7.71 -8.28 20.61
N GLY A 259 8.52 -8.88 19.74
CA GLY A 259 8.87 -10.31 19.78
C GLY A 259 7.72 -11.21 19.31
N SER A 260 7.52 -12.33 20.00
CA SER A 260 6.53 -13.36 19.65
C SER A 260 5.15 -13.08 20.25
N ALA A 261 4.10 -13.62 19.62
CA ALA A 261 2.75 -13.61 20.19
C ALA A 261 2.64 -14.60 21.36
N VAL A 262 2.07 -14.13 22.46
CA VAL A 262 1.83 -14.90 23.69
C VAL A 262 0.37 -15.36 23.74
N SER A 263 -0.56 -14.45 23.48
CA SER A 263 -1.98 -14.77 23.41
C SER A 263 -2.71 -13.82 22.46
N THR A 264 -3.88 -14.24 22.01
CA THR A 264 -4.80 -13.40 21.25
C THR A 264 -6.23 -13.77 21.55
N GLU A 265 -7.11 -12.77 21.54
CA GLU A 265 -8.52 -12.94 21.81
C GLU A 265 -9.35 -12.05 20.89
N LYS A 266 -10.42 -12.61 20.33
CA LYS A 266 -11.45 -11.86 19.60
C LYS A 266 -12.68 -11.75 20.49
N THR A 267 -13.04 -10.53 20.88
CA THR A 267 -14.24 -10.27 21.69
C THR A 267 -15.25 -9.45 20.90
N ARG A 268 -16.52 -9.48 21.32
CA ARG A 268 -17.55 -8.57 20.80
C ARG A 268 -17.57 -7.31 21.64
N GLY A 269 -17.27 -6.17 21.02
CA GLY A 269 -17.53 -4.87 21.62
C GLY A 269 -18.99 -4.45 21.46
N SER A 270 -19.35 -3.37 22.14
CA SER A 270 -20.70 -2.81 22.18
C SER A 270 -20.97 -1.81 21.06
N ASP A 271 -19.95 -1.11 20.56
CA ASP A 271 -20.12 -0.04 19.58
C ASP A 271 -19.64 -0.45 18.18
N ARG A 272 -20.55 -0.37 17.21
CA ARG A 272 -20.28 -0.67 15.80
C ARG A 272 -19.74 0.59 15.14
N SER A 273 -18.44 0.61 14.90
CA SER A 273 -17.75 1.73 14.25
C SER A 273 -17.13 1.31 12.92
N LYS A 274 -16.55 2.27 12.19
CA LYS A 274 -15.61 1.98 11.11
C LYS A 274 -14.41 1.23 11.66
N VAL A 275 -13.97 0.22 10.94
CA VAL A 275 -12.83 -0.64 11.28
C VAL A 275 -12.03 -0.96 10.02
N TRP A 276 -10.84 -1.49 10.20
CA TRP A 276 -10.11 -2.18 9.14
C TRP A 276 -10.40 -3.68 9.25
N ARG A 277 -11.00 -4.25 8.20
CA ARG A 277 -11.08 -5.71 8.10
C ARG A 277 -9.80 -6.23 7.46
N VAL A 278 -9.37 -7.41 7.91
CA VAL A 278 -8.25 -8.17 7.32
C VAL A 278 -8.66 -9.60 7.02
N PHE A 279 -8.00 -10.20 6.05
CA PHE A 279 -7.97 -11.65 5.89
C PHE A 279 -6.83 -12.24 6.71
N THR A 280 -7.13 -13.22 7.57
CA THR A 280 -6.11 -13.84 8.43
C THR A 280 -4.98 -14.47 7.61
N ASP A 281 -5.32 -15.17 6.52
CA ASP A 281 -4.34 -15.78 5.61
C ASP A 281 -3.40 -14.77 4.94
N CYS A 282 -3.87 -13.54 4.72
CA CYS A 282 -3.06 -12.46 4.20
C CYS A 282 -2.06 -11.99 5.27
N VAL A 283 -2.53 -11.72 6.49
CA VAL A 283 -1.71 -11.25 7.61
C VAL A 283 -0.59 -12.23 7.97
N LYS A 284 -0.82 -13.54 7.83
CA LYS A 284 0.22 -14.55 8.06
C LYS A 284 1.39 -14.47 7.07
N LYS A 285 1.11 -14.05 5.83
CA LYS A 285 2.07 -14.04 4.71
C LYS A 285 2.71 -12.67 4.48
N SER A 286 2.03 -11.61 4.92
CA SER A 286 2.35 -10.21 4.60
C SER A 286 2.38 -9.33 5.86
N SER A 287 2.43 -8.01 5.68
CA SER A 287 2.21 -7.05 6.77
C SER A 287 0.72 -6.89 7.08
N VAL A 288 0.37 -6.40 8.27
CA VAL A 288 -1.04 -6.14 8.62
C VAL A 288 -1.61 -5.06 7.71
N ARG A 289 -0.82 -4.02 7.43
CA ARG A 289 -1.19 -2.89 6.57
C ARG A 289 -1.61 -3.33 5.17
N ASP A 290 -0.89 -4.27 4.57
CA ASP A 290 -1.12 -4.68 3.19
C ASP A 290 -2.46 -5.42 2.99
N CYS A 291 -3.02 -5.91 4.10
CA CYS A 291 -4.24 -6.71 4.14
C CYS A 291 -5.49 -5.92 4.57
N LEU A 292 -5.37 -4.61 4.82
CA LEU A 292 -6.46 -3.78 5.33
C LEU A 292 -7.45 -3.40 4.23
N PHE A 293 -8.73 -3.45 4.56
CA PHE A 293 -9.81 -2.89 3.75
C PHE A 293 -10.97 -2.36 4.61
N ASP A 294 -11.78 -1.47 4.05
CA ASP A 294 -12.86 -0.79 4.78
C ASP A 294 -13.97 -1.74 5.23
N ASP A 295 -14.39 -1.61 6.48
CA ASP A 295 -15.57 -2.31 7.01
C ASP A 295 -16.20 -1.55 8.19
N SER A 296 -17.27 -2.10 8.74
CA SER A 296 -17.83 -1.71 10.03
C SER A 296 -18.09 -2.94 10.91
N SER A 297 -17.63 -2.88 12.15
CA SER A 297 -17.76 -3.95 13.13
C SER A 297 -17.76 -3.40 14.54
N SER A 298 -18.31 -4.17 15.49
CA SER A 298 -18.14 -3.90 16.91
C SER A 298 -17.08 -4.78 17.56
N SER A 299 -16.55 -5.77 16.85
CA SER A 299 -15.54 -6.69 17.38
C SER A 299 -14.26 -5.97 17.82
N LEU A 300 -13.56 -6.59 18.77
CA LEU A 300 -12.25 -6.20 19.24
C LEU A 300 -11.30 -7.36 19.04
N LEU A 301 -10.08 -7.04 18.66
CA LEU A 301 -9.02 -8.00 18.47
C LEU A 301 -7.88 -7.64 19.42
N GLN A 302 -7.69 -8.45 20.45
CA GLN A 302 -6.66 -8.25 21.45
C GLN A 302 -5.46 -9.16 21.17
N VAL A 303 -4.27 -8.60 21.33
CA VAL A 303 -3.00 -9.31 21.16
C VAL A 303 -2.11 -8.98 22.35
N ILE A 304 -1.46 -10.01 22.89
CA ILE A 304 -0.39 -9.89 23.89
C ILE A 304 0.88 -10.46 23.25
N CYS A 305 1.92 -9.65 23.22
CA CYS A 305 3.23 -10.04 22.73
C CYS A 305 4.22 -10.21 23.90
N SER A 306 5.34 -10.88 23.64
CA SER A 306 6.37 -11.18 24.65
C SER A 306 7.06 -9.93 25.23
N GLY A 307 7.08 -8.81 24.51
CA GLY A 307 7.71 -7.57 24.93
C GLY A 307 9.25 -7.56 24.86
N GLN A 308 9.87 -8.66 24.39
CA GLN A 308 11.30 -8.70 24.11
C GLN A 308 11.56 -8.20 22.68
N GLN A 309 12.42 -7.19 22.54
CA GLN A 309 12.95 -6.81 21.22
C GLN A 309 13.81 -7.97 20.71
N GLY A 310 13.64 -8.33 19.43
CA GLY A 310 14.46 -9.37 18.82
C GLY A 310 15.93 -8.98 18.90
N ALA A 311 16.76 -9.89 19.41
CA ALA A 311 18.22 -9.78 19.40
C ALA A 311 18.77 -9.85 17.96
#